data_AF-A0A1Q6Q4I3-F1
#
_entry.id   AF-A0A1Q6Q4I3-F1
#
_cell.length_a   1.000
_cell.length_b   1.000
_cell.length_c   1.000
_cell.angle_alpha   90.00
_cell.angle_beta   90.00
_cell.angle_gamma   90.00
#
_symmetry.space_group_name_H-M   'P 1'
#
loop_
_entity.id
_entity.type
_entity.pdbx_description
1 polymer ?
#
loop_
_entity_poly.entity_id
_entity_poly.type
_entity_poly.pdbx_seq_one_letter_code
_entity_poly.pdbx_strand_id
1 'polypeptide(L)'
;MRWAKVVDRKGRGLLFTADAAKPMFFSALPYTPHEMESAKHPYELPPVHYTVIRAIGEQMGVGGDDSWGANVHPEYIPDVTKPVEFTFTFRGI
;
A
#
# COMPACT_ATOMS: atom_id res chain seq x y z
N MET A 1 6.70 5.02 6.24
CA MET A 1 7.13 3.87 7.06
C MET A 1 8.59 3.54 6.77
N ARG A 2 9.44 3.33 7.80
CA ARG A 2 10.87 2.99 7.61
C ARG A 2 11.12 1.49 7.50
N TRP A 3 10.34 0.69 8.22
CA TRP A 3 10.42 -0.76 8.17
C TRP A 3 9.05 -1.37 8.49
N ALA A 4 8.79 -2.57 7.97
CA ALA A 4 7.59 -3.36 8.25
C ALA A 4 7.93 -4.83 8.42
N LYS A 5 7.34 -5.52 9.39
CA LYS A 5 7.45 -6.99 9.54
C LYS A 5 6.10 -7.62 9.34
N VAL A 6 6.02 -8.60 8.44
CA VAL A 6 4.83 -9.44 8.25
C VAL A 6 5.24 -10.86 8.60
N VAL A 7 4.68 -11.39 9.69
CA VAL A 7 5.08 -12.68 10.27
C VAL A 7 3.88 -13.55 10.60
N ASP A 8 4.10 -14.87 10.58
CA ASP A 8 3.15 -15.83 11.13
C ASP A 8 3.20 -15.89 12.66
N ARG A 9 2.32 -16.70 13.26
CA ARG A 9 2.28 -16.90 14.72
C ARG A 9 3.56 -17.53 15.30
N LYS A 10 4.40 -18.14 14.48
CA LYS A 10 5.68 -18.75 14.87
C LYS A 10 6.85 -17.78 14.66
N GLY A 11 6.59 -16.54 14.25
CA GLY A 11 7.60 -15.50 14.03
C GLY A 11 8.32 -15.56 12.68
N ARG A 12 7.92 -16.47 11.78
CA ARG A 12 8.54 -16.61 10.44
C ARG A 12 7.90 -15.62 9.49
N GLY A 13 8.68 -14.97 8.63
CA GLY A 13 8.10 -14.07 7.65
C GLY A 13 9.09 -13.18 6.92
N LEU A 14 8.67 -11.95 6.64
CA LEU A 14 9.43 -10.97 5.86
C LEU A 14 9.60 -9.66 6.62
N LEU A 15 10.81 -9.11 6.59
CA LEU A 15 11.13 -7.74 7.00
C LEU A 15 11.36 -6.90 5.75
N PHE A 16 10.58 -5.83 5.61
CA PHE A 16 10.75 -4.79 4.61
C PHE A 16 11.43 -3.58 5.25
N THR A 17 12.36 -2.94 4.54
CA THR A 17 12.98 -1.69 4.98
C THR A 17 13.13 -0.70 3.82
N ALA A 18 13.05 0.58 4.16
CA ALA A 18 13.30 1.71 3.27
C ALA A 18 14.28 2.68 3.93
N ASP A 19 14.89 3.53 3.11
CA ASP A 19 15.69 4.65 3.59
C ASP A 19 14.85 5.56 4.51
N ALA A 20 15.45 6.02 5.60
CA ALA A 20 14.83 6.97 6.51
C ALA A 20 14.48 8.32 5.84
N ALA A 21 15.27 8.73 4.84
CA ALA A 21 15.08 9.95 4.06
C ALA A 21 13.97 9.78 3.00
N LYS A 22 13.71 8.55 2.54
CA LYS A 22 12.66 8.22 1.57
C LYS A 22 11.80 7.06 2.10
N PRO A 23 10.96 7.31 3.12
CA PRO A 23 10.14 6.26 3.71
C PRO A 23 9.10 5.74 2.72
N MET A 24 8.78 4.45 2.79
CA MET A 24 7.73 3.85 1.96
C MET A 24 6.33 3.99 2.57
N PHE A 25 5.30 3.95 1.75
CA PHE A 25 3.96 3.52 2.16
C PHE A 25 3.88 2.00 2.13
N PHE A 26 3.01 1.42 2.96
CA PHE A 26 2.95 -0.03 3.11
C PHE A 26 1.54 -0.51 3.45
N SER A 27 1.12 -1.63 2.88
CA SER A 27 -0.11 -2.32 3.26
C SER A 27 0.09 -3.84 3.23
N ALA A 28 -0.56 -4.55 4.16
CA ALA A 28 -0.64 -6.01 4.17
C ALA A 28 -2.12 -6.40 4.34
N LEU A 29 -2.80 -6.71 3.23
CA LEU A 29 -4.24 -6.94 3.18
C LEU A 29 -4.56 -8.40 2.84
N PRO A 30 -5.71 -8.94 3.26
CA PRO A 30 -6.14 -10.29 2.89
C PRO A 30 -6.64 -10.40 1.43
N TYR A 31 -6.74 -9.27 0.72
CA TYR A 31 -7.30 -9.18 -0.63
C TYR A 31 -6.43 -8.30 -1.53
N THR A 32 -6.43 -8.61 -2.81
CA THR A 32 -5.88 -7.76 -3.86
C THR A 32 -6.76 -6.53 -4.07
N PRO A 33 -6.21 -5.43 -4.62
CA PRO A 33 -7.01 -4.26 -4.98
C PRO A 33 -8.18 -4.60 -5.92
N HIS A 34 -7.97 -5.56 -6.84
CA HIS A 34 -8.98 -5.94 -7.83
C HIS A 34 -10.15 -6.69 -7.18
N GLU A 35 -9.86 -7.58 -6.21
CA GLU A 35 -10.90 -8.26 -5.43
C GLU A 35 -11.71 -7.26 -4.59
N MET A 36 -11.03 -6.29 -3.96
CA MET A 36 -11.70 -5.26 -3.16
C MET A 36 -12.59 -4.34 -4.00
N GLU A 37 -12.12 -3.94 -5.19
CA GLU A 37 -12.86 -3.05 -6.09
C GLU A 37 -14.08 -3.73 -6.73
N SER A 38 -13.99 -5.05 -6.93
CA SER A 38 -15.07 -5.84 -7.52
C SER A 38 -16.22 -6.13 -6.53
N ALA A 39 -15.95 -6.16 -5.23
CA ALA A 39 -16.93 -6.45 -4.19
C ALA A 39 -17.69 -5.16 -3.77
N LYS A 40 -19.03 -5.21 -3.78
CA LYS A 40 -19.87 -4.11 -3.28
C LYS A 40 -20.11 -4.21 -1.78
N HIS A 41 -20.03 -5.42 -1.24
CA HIS A 41 -20.23 -5.69 0.19
C HIS A 41 -19.12 -6.60 0.73
N PRO A 42 -18.72 -6.46 2.01
CA PRO A 42 -17.64 -7.25 2.59
C PRO A 42 -17.83 -8.78 2.51
N TYR A 43 -19.07 -9.28 2.52
CA TYR A 43 -19.36 -10.71 2.44
C TYR A 43 -19.22 -11.30 1.02
N GLU A 44 -19.08 -10.45 0.00
CA GLU A 44 -18.86 -10.88 -1.39
C GLU A 44 -17.38 -11.15 -1.67
N LEU A 45 -16.50 -10.79 -0.73
CA LEU A 45 -15.06 -11.03 -0.86
C LEU A 45 -14.75 -12.53 -0.85
N PRO A 46 -13.76 -12.97 -1.65
CA PRO A 46 -13.42 -14.38 -1.74
C PRO A 46 -12.85 -14.90 -0.41
N PRO A 47 -12.80 -16.23 -0.21
CA PRO A 47 -12.04 -16.80 0.89
C PRO A 47 -10.58 -16.33 0.89
N VAL A 48 -10.05 -16.03 2.08
CA VAL A 48 -8.68 -15.52 2.24
C VAL A 48 -7.69 -16.68 2.14
N HIS A 49 -6.78 -16.61 1.16
CA HIS A 49 -5.74 -17.62 0.96
C HIS A 49 -4.31 -17.09 1.12
N TYR A 50 -4.12 -15.77 1.03
CA TYR A 50 -2.82 -15.12 1.04
C TYR A 50 -2.91 -13.77 1.74
N THR A 51 -1.74 -13.21 2.08
CA THR A 51 -1.60 -11.80 2.46
C THR A 51 -0.98 -11.06 1.28
N VAL A 52 -1.70 -10.10 0.73
CA VAL A 52 -1.24 -9.19 -0.31
C VAL A 52 -0.46 -8.05 0.32
N ILE A 53 0.85 -8.07 0.13
CA ILE A 53 1.76 -7.04 0.63
C ILE A 53 2.07 -6.06 -0.51
N ARG A 54 1.96 -4.76 -0.23
CA ARG A 54 2.35 -3.68 -1.15
C ARG A 54 3.35 -2.77 -0.45
N ALA A 55 4.55 -2.66 -1.00
CA ALA A 55 5.51 -1.60 -0.68
C ALA A 55 5.39 -0.53 -1.77
N ILE A 56 5.09 0.69 -1.38
CA ILE A 56 4.65 1.75 -2.30
C ILE A 56 5.57 2.97 -2.08
N GLY A 57 6.14 3.49 -3.17
CA GLY A 57 6.98 4.69 -3.11
C GLY A 57 6.15 5.95 -2.87
N GLU A 58 5.14 6.15 -3.69
CA GLU A 58 4.25 7.31 -3.61
C GLU A 58 2.80 6.88 -3.83
N GLN A 59 1.87 7.59 -3.19
CA GLN A 59 0.44 7.36 -3.32
C GLN A 59 -0.27 8.71 -3.35
N MET A 60 -1.20 8.88 -4.29
CA MET A 60 -2.04 10.07 -4.36
C MET A 60 -2.93 10.18 -3.12
N GLY A 61 -3.18 11.42 -2.70
CA GLY A 61 -4.16 11.73 -1.67
C GLY A 61 -5.56 11.20 -2.03
N VAL A 62 -6.40 11.03 -1.01
CA VAL A 62 -7.78 10.56 -1.20
C VAL A 62 -8.69 11.68 -1.71
N GLY A 63 -8.42 12.93 -1.35
CA GLY A 63 -9.32 14.07 -1.58
C GLY A 63 -10.49 14.06 -0.60
N GLY A 64 -11.67 14.51 -1.04
CA GLY A 64 -12.91 14.43 -0.27
C GLY A 64 -13.43 15.76 0.29
N ASP A 65 -13.02 16.90 -0.26
CA ASP A 65 -13.67 18.20 0.01
C ASP A 65 -15.18 18.14 -0.28
N ASP A 66 -15.53 17.44 -1.36
CA ASP A 66 -16.85 16.91 -1.60
C ASP A 66 -16.77 15.50 -2.21
N SER A 67 -17.91 14.81 -2.23
CA SER A 67 -18.02 13.46 -2.81
C SER A 67 -18.66 13.46 -4.21
N TRP A 68 -18.70 14.61 -4.90
CA TRP A 68 -19.43 14.78 -6.16
C TRP A 68 -18.67 15.56 -7.25
N GLY A 69 -17.38 15.86 -7.06
CA GLY A 69 -16.53 16.37 -8.14
C GLY A 69 -15.23 17.05 -7.73
N ALA A 70 -14.98 17.30 -6.44
CA ALA A 70 -13.74 17.92 -6.00
C ALA A 70 -12.54 17.00 -6.23
N ASN A 71 -11.50 17.55 -6.88
CA ASN A 71 -10.23 16.85 -7.07
C ASN A 71 -9.38 16.84 -5.79
N VAL A 72 -8.40 15.94 -5.75
CA VAL A 72 -7.31 15.98 -4.77
C VAL A 72 -6.55 17.29 -4.93
N HIS A 73 -6.17 17.93 -3.82
CA HIS A 73 -5.38 19.16 -3.87
C HIS A 73 -3.98 18.90 -4.47
N PRO A 74 -3.42 19.82 -5.29
CA PRO A 74 -2.19 19.57 -6.03
C PRO A 74 -0.98 19.11 -5.20
N GLU A 75 -0.85 19.57 -3.96
CA GLU A 75 0.23 19.18 -3.03
C GLU A 75 0.20 17.71 -2.59
N TYR A 76 -0.92 17.02 -2.80
CA TYR A 76 -1.10 15.59 -2.50
C TYR A 76 -1.12 14.72 -3.76
N ILE A 77 -0.80 15.28 -4.92
CA ILE A 77 -0.65 14.54 -6.18
C ILE A 77 0.85 14.30 -6.43
N PRO A 78 1.30 13.03 -6.54
CA PRO A 78 2.65 12.68 -6.95
C PRO A 78 3.12 13.42 -8.20
N ASP A 79 4.34 13.96 -8.20
CA ASP A 79 4.91 14.62 -9.37
C ASP A 79 5.32 13.59 -10.42
N VAL A 80 4.49 13.46 -11.46
CA VAL A 80 4.70 12.53 -12.59
C VAL A 80 5.42 13.17 -13.78
N THR A 81 5.93 14.40 -13.63
CA THR A 81 6.66 15.09 -14.73
C THR A 81 8.09 14.56 -14.92
N LYS A 82 8.60 13.80 -13.95
CA LYS A 82 9.95 13.22 -13.95
C LYS A 82 9.88 11.71 -13.65
N PRO A 83 10.91 10.94 -14.03
CA PRO A 83 11.02 9.54 -13.61
C PRO A 83 10.98 9.41 -12.09
N VAL A 84 10.16 8.49 -11.59
CA VAL A 84 10.05 8.18 -10.17
C VAL A 84 10.91 6.96 -9.87
N GLU A 85 11.84 7.12 -8.92
CA GLU A 85 12.66 6.03 -8.41
C GLU A 85 12.27 5.68 -6.98
N PHE A 86 11.92 4.41 -6.76
CA PHE A 86 11.59 3.87 -5.45
C PHE A 86 12.47 2.66 -5.17
N THR A 87 13.11 2.65 -4.01
CA THR A 87 13.96 1.54 -3.56
C THR A 87 13.54 1.11 -2.18
N PHE A 88 13.40 -0.20 -2.01
CA PHE A 88 13.22 -0.85 -0.74
C PHE A 88 13.97 -2.18 -0.75
N THR A 89 14.21 -2.73 0.43
CA THR A 89 14.76 -4.08 0.57
C THR A 89 13.80 -4.95 1.35
N PHE A 90 13.87 -6.25 1.12
CA PHE A 90 13.18 -7.22 1.96
C PHE A 90 14.08 -8.42 2.23
N ARG A 91 13.88 -9.07 3.39
CA ARG A 91 14.56 -10.32 3.76
C ARG A 91 13.67 -11.22 4.59
N GLY A 92 13.95 -12.52 4.53
CA GLY A 92 13.35 -13.51 5.43
C GLY A 92 13.71 -13.27 6.88
N ILE A 93 12.79 -13.64 7.78
CA ILE A 93 12.92 -13.69 9.23
C ILE A 93 12.59 -15.10 9.70
#